data_AF-A0A0Q9TIA5-F1
#
_entry.id   AF-A0A0Q9TIA5-F1
#
_cell.length_a   1.000
_cell.length_b   1.000
_cell.length_c   1.000
_cell.angle_alpha   90.00
_cell.angle_beta   90.00
_cell.angle_gamma   90.00
#
_symmetry.space_group_name_H-M   'P 1'
#
loop_
_entity.id
_entity.type
_entity.pdbx_description
1 polymer ?
#
loop_
_entity_poly.entity_id
_entity_poly.type
_entity_poly.pdbx_seq_one_letter_code
_entity_poly.pdbx_strand_id
1 'polypeptide(L)'
;MAAPALVALAHGSRDPRSAATITALVDEVRAMRPDLRIEPAFLELSKPSFETVVNKLVRAGFDEIVVVPLLLTEAYHAKVDVPEAIAAATARHEGLTIRATKVLGMEAAFLEVLDLRLREALKEARVRELDALVLAAAGSSDPLANQAVARLARTWGTRHKLPVTAAFASAAPPAAGEAVRAFRAEGRRHIAVASFFLAPGFLPDRAAELSLEAGAVAVSAPLGAHPEVARVVLARYAVGAVELVPV
;
A
#
# COMPACT_ATOMS: atom_id res chain seq x y z
N MET A 1 -10.01 -5.53 30.11
CA MET A 1 -9.48 -4.37 29.36
C MET A 1 -10.17 -4.34 28.00
N ALA A 2 -10.50 -3.16 27.48
CA ALA A 2 -11.04 -3.05 26.13
C ALA A 2 -9.92 -3.38 25.12
N ALA A 3 -10.27 -3.87 23.94
CA ALA A 3 -9.26 -4.09 22.90
C ALA A 3 -8.61 -2.75 22.51
N PRO A 4 -7.28 -2.69 22.27
CA PRO A 4 -6.60 -1.48 21.83
C PRO A 4 -7.27 -0.89 20.58
N ALA A 5 -7.35 0.43 20.47
CA ALA A 5 -7.85 1.05 19.25
C ALA A 5 -6.87 0.81 18.08
N LEU A 6 -7.40 0.61 16.87
CA LEU A 6 -6.62 0.52 15.65
C LEU A 6 -6.55 1.89 14.98
N VAL A 7 -5.34 2.38 14.71
CA VAL A 7 -5.11 3.52 13.82
C VAL A 7 -4.48 3.04 12.52
N ALA A 8 -5.22 3.14 11.43
CA ALA A 8 -4.74 2.83 10.09
C ALA A 8 -4.04 4.08 9.53
N LEU A 9 -2.70 4.09 9.59
CA LEU A 9 -1.90 5.28 9.35
C LEU A 9 -1.36 5.29 7.91
N ALA A 10 -1.89 6.19 7.08
CA ALA A 10 -1.33 6.47 5.76
C ALA A 10 -0.37 7.68 5.83
N HIS A 11 0.53 7.80 4.85
CA HIS A 11 1.34 9.01 4.73
C HIS A 11 0.48 10.22 4.37
N GLY A 12 -0.47 10.03 3.45
CA GLY A 12 -1.38 11.05 2.93
C GLY A 12 -0.95 11.58 1.57
N SER A 13 -1.87 12.28 0.91
CA SER A 13 -1.70 12.76 -0.46
C SER A 13 -2.53 14.01 -0.68
N ARG A 14 -2.08 14.87 -1.61
CA ARG A 14 -2.89 16.00 -2.11
C ARG A 14 -4.04 15.51 -3.00
N ASP A 15 -3.96 14.29 -3.51
CA ASP A 15 -5.03 13.70 -4.31
C ASP A 15 -6.16 13.17 -3.40
N PRO A 16 -7.39 13.70 -3.52
CA PRO A 16 -8.50 13.29 -2.67
C PRO A 16 -8.90 11.81 -2.87
N ARG A 17 -8.62 11.21 -4.04
CA ARG A 17 -8.90 9.78 -4.29
C ARG A 17 -8.07 8.88 -3.39
N SER A 18 -6.87 9.33 -3.00
CA SER A 18 -6.02 8.60 -2.06
C SER A 18 -6.69 8.52 -0.69
N ALA A 19 -7.08 9.66 -0.11
CA ALA A 19 -7.76 9.70 1.18
C ALA A 19 -9.09 8.91 1.16
N ALA A 20 -9.87 9.05 0.10
CA ALA A 20 -11.11 8.29 -0.08
C ALA A 20 -10.86 6.77 -0.10
N THR A 21 -9.77 6.32 -0.74
CA THR A 21 -9.39 4.89 -0.76
C THR A 21 -9.01 4.40 0.63
N ILE A 22 -8.28 5.20 1.42
CA ILE A 22 -7.93 4.85 2.80
C ILE A 22 -9.19 4.77 3.69
N THR A 23 -10.12 5.71 3.54
CA THR A 23 -11.41 5.65 4.23
C THR A 23 -12.18 4.38 3.87
N ALA A 24 -12.31 4.07 2.58
CA ALA A 24 -12.97 2.86 2.11
C ALA A 24 -12.28 1.59 2.65
N LEU A 25 -10.95 1.56 2.69
CA LEU A 25 -10.20 0.44 3.26
C LEU A 25 -10.50 0.28 4.76
N VAL A 26 -10.56 1.38 5.51
CA VAL A 26 -10.92 1.33 6.92
C VAL A 26 -12.37 0.86 7.11
N ASP A 27 -13.28 1.24 6.22
CA ASP A 27 -14.67 0.77 6.28
C ASP A 27 -14.78 -0.73 6.00
N GLU A 28 -13.97 -1.29 5.10
CA GLU A 28 -13.84 -2.74 4.92
C GLU A 28 -13.31 -3.44 6.19
N VAL A 29 -12.31 -2.86 6.86
CA VAL A 29 -11.78 -3.39 8.13
C VAL A 29 -12.86 -3.35 9.21
N ARG A 30 -13.64 -2.26 9.30
CA ARG A 30 -14.76 -2.13 10.24
C ARG A 30 -15.87 -3.13 9.97
N ALA A 31 -16.18 -3.40 8.70
CA ALA A 31 -17.17 -4.42 8.33
C ALA A 31 -16.75 -5.81 8.80
N MET A 32 -15.45 -6.12 8.78
CA MET A 32 -14.90 -7.39 9.27
C MET A 32 -14.79 -7.47 10.79
N ARG A 33 -14.59 -6.33 11.47
CA ARG A 33 -14.42 -6.24 12.94
C ARG A 33 -15.24 -5.07 13.51
N PRO A 34 -16.58 -5.21 13.57
CA PRO A 34 -17.47 -4.15 14.06
C PRO A 34 -17.29 -3.87 15.56
N ASP A 35 -16.65 -4.79 16.28
CA ASP A 35 -16.30 -4.68 17.70
C ASP A 35 -15.06 -3.81 17.96
N LEU A 36 -14.24 -3.53 16.95
CA LEU A 36 -13.00 -2.76 17.10
C LEU A 36 -13.18 -1.28 16.80
N ARG A 37 -12.57 -0.43 17.64
CA ARG A 37 -12.44 1.00 17.35
C ARG A 37 -11.33 1.20 16.32
N ILE A 38 -11.71 1.50 15.08
CA ILE A 38 -10.77 1.68 13.97
C ILE A 38 -10.88 3.12 13.43
N GLU A 39 -9.76 3.83 13.30
CA GLU A 39 -9.69 5.19 12.76
C GLU A 39 -8.65 5.31 11.63
N PRO A 40 -8.98 5.97 10.50
CA PRO A 40 -7.97 6.39 9.54
C PRO A 40 -7.21 7.60 10.07
N ALA A 41 -5.90 7.64 9.86
CA ALA A 41 -5.07 8.80 10.17
C ALA A 41 -4.05 9.04 9.04
N PHE A 42 -3.60 10.28 8.95
CA PHE A 42 -2.58 10.69 7.98
C PHE A 42 -1.42 11.38 8.69
N LEU A 43 -0.19 11.09 8.24
CA LEU A 43 1.00 11.80 8.70
C LEU A 43 0.97 13.24 8.20
N GLU A 44 0.73 13.43 6.90
CA GLU A 44 0.74 14.73 6.24
C GLU A 44 -0.30 14.80 5.12
N LEU A 45 -0.48 15.99 4.51
CA LEU A 45 -1.24 16.26 3.27
C LEU A 45 -2.74 15.93 3.27
N SER A 46 -3.24 15.14 4.21
CA SER A 46 -4.61 14.67 4.31
C SER A 46 -5.10 14.79 5.75
N LYS A 47 -6.41 14.72 5.95
CA LYS A 47 -7.06 14.81 7.26
C LYS A 47 -7.93 13.57 7.51
N PRO A 48 -8.09 13.15 8.78
CA PRO A 48 -7.53 13.76 10.00
C PRO A 48 -6.04 13.45 10.21
N SER A 49 -5.31 14.37 10.85
CA SER A 49 -3.91 14.11 11.23
C SER A 49 -3.81 13.03 12.31
N PHE A 50 -2.67 12.34 12.37
CA PHE A 50 -2.40 11.35 13.41
C PHE A 50 -2.65 11.89 14.83
N GLU A 51 -2.14 13.09 15.13
CA GLU A 51 -2.38 13.75 16.42
C GLU A 51 -3.87 14.00 16.70
N THR A 52 -4.64 14.41 15.70
CA THR A 52 -6.09 14.65 15.87
C THR A 52 -6.80 13.35 16.24
N VAL A 53 -6.42 12.24 15.61
CA VAL A 53 -6.99 10.92 15.87
C VAL A 53 -6.62 10.40 17.25
N VAL A 54 -5.35 10.52 17.65
CA VAL A 54 -4.92 10.11 18.99
C VAL A 54 -5.65 10.90 20.08
N ASN A 55 -5.72 12.24 19.95
CA ASN A 55 -6.48 13.09 20.87
C ASN A 55 -7.95 12.65 21.00
N LYS A 56 -8.59 12.28 19.89
CA LYS A 56 -9.97 11.78 19.87
C LYS A 56 -10.10 10.45 20.60
N LEU A 57 -9.15 9.53 20.41
CA LEU A 57 -9.15 8.22 21.05
C LEU A 57 -8.93 8.32 22.56
N VAL A 58 -7.96 9.15 23.00
CA VAL A 58 -7.72 9.40 24.43
C VAL A 58 -8.95 10.00 25.11
N ARG A 59 -9.60 10.98 24.48
CA ARG A 59 -10.86 11.56 25.01
C ARG A 59 -12.01 10.55 25.09
N ALA A 60 -11.96 9.50 24.27
CA ALA A 60 -12.92 8.40 24.29
C ALA A 60 -12.55 7.31 25.31
N GLY A 61 -11.48 7.48 26.08
CA GLY A 61 -11.06 6.57 27.15
C GLY A 61 -10.12 5.45 26.70
N PHE A 62 -9.51 5.54 25.51
CA PHE A 62 -8.48 4.58 25.09
C PHE A 62 -7.12 4.98 25.64
N ASP A 63 -6.50 4.05 26.36
CA ASP A 63 -5.14 4.09 26.91
C ASP A 63 -4.16 3.22 26.10
N GLU A 64 -4.67 2.35 25.22
CA GLU A 64 -3.87 1.52 24.30
C GLU A 64 -4.26 1.73 22.84
N ILE A 65 -3.26 1.98 21.98
CA ILE A 65 -3.42 2.17 20.54
C ILE A 65 -2.42 1.32 19.77
N VAL A 66 -2.92 0.58 18.78
CA VAL A 66 -2.11 -0.11 17.77
C VAL A 66 -2.17 0.66 16.46
N VAL A 67 -1.01 1.10 15.99
CA VAL A 67 -0.84 1.82 14.72
C VAL A 67 -0.41 0.82 13.65
N VAL A 68 -1.21 0.71 12.58
CA VAL A 68 -0.87 -0.10 11.40
C VAL A 68 -0.48 0.84 10.26
N PRO A 69 0.81 0.93 9.89
CA PRO A 69 1.24 1.76 8.77
C PRO A 69 0.82 1.15 7.43
N LEU A 70 0.07 1.92 6.64
CA LEU A 70 -0.47 1.53 5.34
C LEU A 70 0.56 1.67 4.20
N LEU A 71 1.74 1.10 4.39
CA LEU A 71 2.87 1.16 3.46
C LEU A 71 3.18 -0.22 2.88
N LEU A 72 3.48 -0.30 1.58
CA LEU A 72 3.81 -1.56 0.90
C LEU A 72 5.30 -1.93 0.98
N THR A 73 6.16 -0.95 1.25
CA THR A 73 7.60 -1.16 1.41
C THR A 73 8.09 -0.49 2.68
N GLU A 74 9.07 -1.10 3.36
CA GLU A 74 9.78 -0.49 4.49
C GLU A 74 10.78 0.56 3.98
N ALA A 75 10.27 1.67 3.44
CA ALA A 75 11.08 2.83 3.06
C ALA A 75 11.28 3.78 4.26
N TYR A 76 12.09 4.82 4.05
CA TYR A 76 12.47 5.85 5.05
C TYR A 76 11.31 6.27 5.98
N HIS A 77 10.13 6.57 5.42
CA HIS A 77 8.94 7.01 6.17
C HIS A 77 8.46 6.01 7.24
N ALA A 78 8.65 4.70 7.02
CA ALA A 78 8.29 3.69 8.02
C ALA A 78 9.27 3.68 9.21
N LYS A 79 10.52 4.10 8.99
CA LYS A 79 11.62 4.01 9.97
C LYS A 79 11.83 5.30 10.76
N VAL A 80 11.32 6.43 10.27
CA VAL A 80 11.54 7.76 10.86
C VAL A 80 10.21 8.42 11.22
N ASP A 81 9.39 8.76 10.23
CA ASP A 81 8.19 9.59 10.45
C ASP A 81 7.16 8.95 11.38
N VAL A 82 6.91 7.63 11.23
CA VAL A 82 5.95 6.92 12.09
C VAL A 82 6.43 6.87 13.54
N PRO A 83 7.67 6.42 13.85
CA PRO A 83 8.22 6.52 15.21
C PRO A 83 8.20 7.93 15.80
N GLU A 84 8.55 8.96 15.04
CA GLU A 84 8.56 10.35 15.52
C GLU A 84 7.14 10.84 15.86
N ALA A 85 6.16 10.57 14.99
CA ALA A 85 4.77 10.92 15.23
C ALA A 85 4.21 10.21 16.48
N ILE A 86 4.60 8.95 16.69
CA ILE A 86 4.22 8.18 17.88
C ILE A 86 4.86 8.77 19.14
N ALA A 87 6.17 9.03 19.13
CA ALA A 87 6.87 9.61 20.28
C ALA A 87 6.26 10.96 20.69
N ALA A 88 5.94 11.82 19.72
CA ALA A 88 5.29 13.11 19.97
C ALA A 88 3.89 12.95 20.56
N ALA A 89 3.12 11.95 20.11
CA ALA A 89 1.79 11.67 20.65
C ALA A 89 1.85 11.11 22.07
N THR A 90 2.73 10.14 22.34
CA THR A 90 2.93 9.54 23.67
C THR A 90 3.41 10.58 24.68
N ALA A 91 4.32 11.48 24.31
CA ALA A 91 4.80 12.54 25.20
C ALA A 91 3.71 13.53 25.65
N ARG A 92 2.60 13.64 24.91
CA ARG A 92 1.48 14.54 25.22
C ARG A 92 0.39 13.89 26.07
N HIS A 93 0.39 12.56 26.21
CA HIS A 93 -0.68 11.81 26.87
C HIS A 93 -0.08 10.85 27.90
N GLU A 94 -0.11 11.24 29.16
CA GLU A 94 0.33 10.39 30.27
C GLU A 94 -0.54 9.13 30.35
N GLY A 95 0.12 7.97 30.51
CA GLY A 95 -0.55 6.66 30.56
C GLY A 95 -0.94 6.05 29.20
N LEU A 96 -0.73 6.77 28.09
CA LEU A 96 -1.03 6.25 26.75
C LEU A 96 0.10 5.33 26.25
N THR A 97 -0.26 4.10 25.86
CA THR A 97 0.65 3.17 25.18
C THR A 97 0.30 3.09 23.70
N ILE A 98 1.25 3.44 22.83
CA ILE A 98 1.11 3.35 21.38
C ILE A 98 2.12 2.36 20.81
N ARG A 99 1.66 1.35 20.06
CA ARG A 99 2.50 0.35 19.39
C ARG A 99 2.34 0.45 17.88
N ALA A 100 3.44 0.71 17.16
CA ALA A 100 3.46 0.52 15.71
C ALA A 100 3.68 -0.96 15.36
N THR A 101 2.89 -1.46 14.42
CA THR A 101 3.13 -2.76 13.79
C THR A 101 4.16 -2.63 12.67
N LYS A 102 4.58 -3.76 12.10
CA LYS A 102 5.18 -3.76 10.76
C LYS A 102 4.21 -3.15 9.75
N VAL A 103 4.76 -2.57 8.68
CA VAL A 103 4.00 -2.08 7.53
C VAL A 103 3.17 -3.22 6.89
N LEU A 104 2.22 -2.90 6.01
CA LEU A 104 1.50 -3.92 5.24
C LEU A 104 2.46 -4.81 4.46
N GLY A 105 3.48 -4.21 3.83
CA GLY A 105 4.54 -4.95 3.17
C GLY A 105 4.11 -5.56 1.82
N MET A 106 4.88 -6.54 1.36
CA MET A 106 4.69 -7.23 0.08
C MET A 106 4.14 -8.62 0.30
N GLU A 107 2.91 -8.68 0.83
CA GLU A 107 2.26 -9.95 1.11
C GLU A 107 1.93 -10.72 -0.16
N ALA A 108 2.08 -12.05 -0.13
CA ALA A 108 1.71 -12.91 -1.26
C ALA A 108 0.23 -12.75 -1.63
N ALA A 109 -0.63 -12.49 -0.65
CA ALA A 109 -2.05 -12.19 -0.86
C ALA A 109 -2.28 -10.97 -1.78
N PHE A 110 -1.36 -10.01 -1.82
CA PHE A 110 -1.49 -8.85 -2.71
C PHE A 110 -1.24 -9.21 -4.18
N LEU A 111 -0.53 -10.31 -4.48
CA LEU A 111 -0.42 -10.80 -5.85
C LEU A 111 -1.77 -11.29 -6.39
N GLU A 112 -2.63 -11.85 -5.54
CA GLU A 112 -3.99 -12.24 -5.94
C GLU A 112 -4.84 -11.01 -6.27
N VAL A 113 -4.70 -9.94 -5.48
CA VAL A 113 -5.37 -8.66 -5.75
C VAL A 113 -4.85 -8.05 -7.04
N LEU A 114 -3.54 -8.04 -7.26
CA LEU A 114 -2.94 -7.57 -8.53
C LEU A 114 -3.44 -8.37 -9.72
N ASP A 115 -3.53 -9.70 -9.61
CA ASP A 115 -4.07 -10.55 -10.67
C ASP A 115 -5.52 -10.18 -10.99
N LEU A 116 -6.35 -9.91 -9.98
CA LEU A 116 -7.72 -9.47 -10.16
C LEU A 116 -7.79 -8.11 -10.87
N ARG A 117 -7.05 -7.10 -10.37
CA ARG A 117 -6.99 -5.77 -10.99
C ARG A 117 -6.49 -5.82 -12.42
N LEU A 118 -5.52 -6.68 -12.70
CA LEU A 118 -4.99 -6.83 -14.05
C LEU A 118 -6.02 -7.48 -14.97
N ARG A 119 -6.73 -8.52 -14.53
CA ARG A 119 -7.82 -9.13 -15.31
C ARG A 119 -8.95 -8.15 -15.61
N GLU A 120 -9.30 -7.29 -14.65
CA GLU A 120 -10.28 -6.20 -14.85
C GLU A 120 -9.83 -5.29 -16.00
N ALA A 121 -8.59 -4.78 -15.94
CA ALA A 121 -8.05 -3.90 -16.98
C ALA A 121 -7.94 -4.58 -18.36
N LEU A 122 -7.54 -5.86 -18.41
CA LEU A 122 -7.47 -6.62 -19.66
C LEU A 122 -8.85 -6.83 -20.28
N LYS A 123 -9.87 -7.10 -19.46
CA LYS A 123 -11.26 -7.26 -19.91
C LYS A 123 -11.78 -5.95 -20.51
N GLU A 124 -11.53 -4.83 -19.85
CA GLU A 124 -11.91 -3.49 -20.34
C GLU A 124 -11.23 -3.17 -21.67
N ALA A 125 -9.93 -3.47 -21.79
CA ALA A 125 -9.15 -3.29 -23.02
C ALA A 125 -9.40 -4.36 -24.10
N ARG A 126 -10.25 -5.37 -23.82
CA ARG A 126 -10.52 -6.52 -24.71
C ARG A 126 -9.27 -7.31 -25.14
N VAL A 127 -8.26 -7.34 -24.28
CA VAL A 127 -7.00 -8.07 -24.48
C VAL A 127 -7.17 -9.52 -24.04
N ARG A 128 -6.74 -10.47 -24.87
CA ARG A 128 -6.90 -11.91 -24.62
C ARG A 128 -5.60 -12.66 -24.33
N GLU A 129 -4.48 -12.06 -24.70
CA GLU A 129 -3.16 -12.65 -24.55
C GLU A 129 -2.18 -11.61 -24.05
N LEU A 130 -1.14 -12.07 -23.38
CA LEU A 130 -0.03 -11.28 -22.88
C LEU A 130 1.27 -12.02 -23.16
N ASP A 131 2.32 -11.27 -23.49
CA ASP A 131 3.66 -11.80 -23.73
C ASP A 131 4.73 -11.18 -22.81
N ALA A 132 4.37 -10.16 -22.02
CA ALA A 132 5.21 -9.62 -20.95
C ALA A 132 4.40 -8.84 -19.91
N LEU A 133 4.99 -8.69 -18.72
CA LEU A 133 4.42 -7.98 -17.59
C LEU A 133 5.38 -6.91 -17.05
N VAL A 134 4.85 -5.79 -16.60
CA VAL A 134 5.57 -4.79 -15.82
C VAL A 134 4.89 -4.65 -14.46
N LEU A 135 5.67 -4.73 -13.38
CA LEU A 135 5.18 -4.41 -12.04
C LEU A 135 5.59 -2.97 -11.70
N ALA A 136 4.66 -2.03 -11.79
CA ALA A 136 4.91 -0.63 -11.43
C ALA A 136 4.74 -0.43 -9.93
N ALA A 137 5.75 0.16 -9.28
CA ALA A 137 5.74 0.49 -7.86
C ALA A 137 6.23 1.93 -7.62
N ALA A 138 6.10 2.45 -6.39
CA ALA A 138 6.49 3.82 -6.08
C ALA A 138 7.99 4.09 -6.29
N GLY A 139 8.84 3.12 -5.92
CA GLY A 139 10.29 3.27 -5.86
C GLY A 139 10.76 3.92 -4.56
N SER A 140 12.01 3.66 -4.21
CA SER A 140 12.65 4.12 -2.98
C SER A 140 14.09 4.53 -3.26
N SER A 141 14.64 5.45 -2.45
CA SER A 141 16.08 5.70 -2.43
C SER A 141 16.86 4.54 -1.79
N ASP A 142 16.18 3.68 -1.01
CA ASP A 142 16.75 2.45 -0.45
C ASP A 142 16.83 1.34 -1.52
N PRO A 143 18.04 0.93 -1.96
CA PRO A 143 18.20 -0.11 -2.97
C PRO A 143 17.64 -1.46 -2.54
N LEU A 144 17.63 -1.79 -1.24
CA LEU A 144 17.11 -3.06 -0.73
C LEU A 144 15.59 -3.14 -0.88
N ALA A 145 14.89 -2.02 -0.70
CA ALA A 145 13.45 -1.93 -0.95
C ALA A 145 13.14 -2.18 -2.43
N ASN A 146 13.88 -1.56 -3.35
CA ASN A 146 13.69 -1.76 -4.79
C ASN A 146 14.02 -3.20 -5.22
N GLN A 147 15.08 -3.79 -4.67
CA GLN A 147 15.42 -5.20 -4.92
C GLN A 147 14.33 -6.16 -4.42
N ALA A 148 13.66 -5.83 -3.31
CA ALA A 148 12.57 -6.63 -2.78
C ALA A 148 11.33 -6.56 -3.70
N VAL A 149 11.01 -5.39 -4.26
CA VAL A 149 9.98 -5.26 -5.31
C VAL A 149 10.38 -6.04 -6.57
N ALA A 150 11.64 -5.99 -6.99
CA ALA A 150 12.12 -6.77 -8.13
C ALA A 150 12.01 -8.29 -7.89
N ARG A 151 12.23 -8.76 -6.66
CA ARG A 151 11.97 -10.17 -6.27
C ARG A 151 10.48 -10.50 -6.36
N LEU A 152 9.60 -9.64 -5.82
CA LEU A 152 8.15 -9.82 -5.90
C LEU A 152 7.69 -9.91 -7.36
N ALA A 153 8.19 -9.01 -8.22
CA ALA A 153 7.89 -9.03 -9.66
C ALA A 153 8.28 -10.37 -10.28
N ARG A 154 9.49 -10.89 -10.03
CA ARG A 154 9.93 -12.20 -10.53
C ARG A 154 9.03 -13.34 -10.06
N THR A 155 8.65 -13.36 -8.79
CA THR A 155 7.71 -14.37 -8.26
C THR A 155 6.38 -14.31 -9.00
N TRP A 156 5.87 -13.10 -9.24
CA TRP A 156 4.63 -12.87 -9.97
C TRP A 156 4.73 -13.32 -11.44
N GLY A 157 5.83 -13.01 -12.13
CA GLY A 157 6.06 -13.49 -13.51
C GLY A 157 6.16 -15.01 -13.62
N THR A 158 6.81 -15.68 -12.67
CA THR A 158 6.87 -17.15 -12.61
C THR A 158 5.48 -17.79 -12.53
N ARG A 159 4.56 -17.20 -11.76
CA ARG A 159 3.16 -17.66 -11.65
C ARG A 159 2.43 -17.61 -13.00
N HIS A 160 2.70 -16.57 -13.79
CA HIS A 160 2.08 -16.38 -15.12
C HIS A 160 2.87 -16.98 -16.27
N LYS A 161 4.09 -17.49 -16.02
CA LYS A 161 5.04 -17.94 -17.05
C LYS A 161 5.34 -16.85 -18.08
N LEU A 162 5.39 -15.59 -17.65
CA LEU A 162 5.67 -14.43 -18.49
C LEU A 162 6.94 -13.73 -18.01
N PRO A 163 7.75 -13.17 -18.93
CA PRO A 163 8.83 -12.29 -18.54
C PRO A 163 8.26 -11.05 -17.85
N VAL A 164 8.93 -10.63 -16.78
CA VAL A 164 8.46 -9.55 -15.92
C VAL A 164 9.59 -8.62 -15.51
N THR A 165 9.32 -7.32 -15.53
CA THR A 165 10.25 -6.28 -15.07
C THR A 165 9.57 -5.41 -14.01
N ALA A 166 10.24 -5.21 -12.88
CA ALA A 166 9.84 -4.17 -11.93
C ALA A 166 10.21 -2.80 -12.49
N ALA A 167 9.30 -1.85 -12.34
CA ALA A 167 9.51 -0.46 -12.73
C ALA A 167 9.07 0.46 -11.60
N PHE A 168 9.69 1.64 -11.52
CA PHE A 168 9.52 2.53 -10.38
C PHE A 168 9.08 3.92 -10.83
N ALA A 169 8.08 4.48 -10.15
CA ALA A 169 7.55 5.81 -10.47
C ALA A 169 8.48 6.94 -9.99
N SER A 170 9.38 6.65 -9.06
CA SER A 170 10.36 7.61 -8.53
C SER A 170 11.62 6.89 -8.01
N ALA A 171 12.66 7.66 -7.73
CA ALA A 171 13.89 7.28 -7.01
C ALA A 171 14.77 6.15 -7.60
N ALA A 172 14.26 5.33 -8.51
CA ALA A 172 15.01 4.26 -9.16
C ALA A 172 14.55 4.06 -10.62
N PRO A 173 15.46 3.65 -11.52
CA PRO A 173 15.09 3.17 -12.85
C PRO A 173 14.76 1.66 -12.84
N PRO A 174 14.09 1.13 -13.88
CA PRO A 174 13.49 1.88 -14.99
C PRO A 174 12.13 2.49 -14.60
N ALA A 175 11.74 3.58 -15.26
CA ALA A 175 10.36 4.05 -15.22
C ALA A 175 9.41 3.08 -15.94
N ALA A 176 8.11 3.10 -15.61
CA ALA A 176 7.15 2.14 -16.17
C ALA A 176 7.08 2.17 -17.70
N GLY A 177 7.09 3.37 -18.31
CA GLY A 177 7.15 3.50 -19.77
C GLY A 177 8.47 3.02 -20.38
N GLU A 178 9.59 3.12 -19.66
CA GLU A 178 10.89 2.62 -20.14
C GLU A 178 10.91 1.09 -20.15
N ALA A 179 10.37 0.45 -19.12
CA ALA A 179 10.24 -1.01 -19.06
C ALA A 179 9.36 -1.53 -20.22
N VAL A 180 8.25 -0.85 -20.52
CA VAL A 180 7.40 -1.19 -21.68
C VAL A 180 8.16 -1.03 -23.00
N ARG A 181 8.90 0.07 -23.19
CA ARG A 181 9.72 0.28 -24.39
C ARG A 181 10.81 -0.78 -24.56
N ALA A 182 11.45 -1.20 -23.47
CA ALA A 182 12.43 -2.28 -23.47
C ALA A 182 11.80 -3.60 -23.95
N PHE A 183 10.63 -3.98 -23.39
CA PHE A 183 9.90 -5.15 -23.86
C PHE A 183 9.54 -5.06 -25.35
N ARG A 184 9.11 -3.88 -25.83
CA ARG A 184 8.82 -3.68 -27.26
C ARG A 184 10.04 -3.81 -28.16
N ALA A 185 11.21 -3.33 -27.72
CA ALA A 185 12.47 -3.45 -28.46
C ALA A 185 12.90 -4.91 -28.64
N GLU A 186 12.53 -5.77 -27.68
CA GLU A 186 12.74 -7.22 -27.75
C GLU A 186 11.61 -7.96 -28.50
N GLY A 187 10.70 -7.24 -29.15
CA GLY A 187 9.67 -7.80 -30.04
C GLY A 187 8.32 -8.12 -29.38
N ARG A 188 8.16 -7.88 -28.08
CA ARG A 188 6.88 -8.12 -27.37
C ARG A 188 5.84 -7.09 -27.76
N ARG A 189 4.57 -7.50 -27.84
CA ARG A 189 3.46 -6.69 -28.34
C ARG A 189 2.31 -6.56 -27.35
N HIS A 190 2.11 -7.56 -26.49
CA HIS A 190 1.00 -7.62 -25.54
C HIS A 190 1.53 -7.47 -24.11
N ILE A 191 1.98 -6.25 -23.80
CA ILE A 191 2.62 -5.90 -22.53
C ILE A 191 1.59 -5.26 -21.61
N ALA A 192 1.37 -5.87 -20.44
CA ALA A 192 0.50 -5.33 -19.40
C ALA A 192 1.31 -4.75 -18.25
N VAL A 193 0.75 -3.74 -17.57
CA VAL A 193 1.35 -3.16 -16.37
C VAL A 193 0.42 -3.33 -15.18
N ALA A 194 0.91 -3.94 -14.11
CA ALA A 194 0.20 -4.03 -12.85
C ALA A 194 0.67 -2.93 -11.89
N SER A 195 -0.28 -2.21 -11.31
CA SER A 195 -0.06 -1.07 -10.43
C SER A 195 0.03 -1.54 -8.97
N PHE A 196 1.25 -1.77 -8.49
CA PHE A 196 1.53 -2.11 -7.09
C PHE A 196 1.62 -0.87 -6.21
N PHE A 197 0.46 -0.24 -6.04
CA PHE A 197 0.22 0.92 -5.19
C PHE A 197 -1.00 0.65 -4.33
N LEU A 198 -1.09 1.28 -3.16
CA LEU A 198 -2.27 1.11 -2.30
C LEU A 198 -3.48 1.89 -2.83
N ALA A 199 -3.27 3.12 -3.31
CA ALA A 199 -4.35 4.01 -3.73
C ALA A 199 -3.97 4.82 -4.98
N PRO A 200 -4.95 5.36 -5.73
CA PRO A 200 -4.70 6.29 -6.84
C PRO A 200 -4.01 7.57 -6.38
N GLY A 201 -3.40 8.30 -7.33
CA GLY A 201 -2.69 9.53 -7.06
C GLY A 201 -1.61 9.82 -8.10
N PHE A 202 -0.83 10.88 -7.88
CA PHE A 202 0.15 11.37 -8.85
C PHE A 202 1.11 10.29 -9.39
N LEU A 203 1.74 9.49 -8.51
CA LEU A 203 2.71 8.47 -8.92
C LEU A 203 2.10 7.31 -9.72
N PRO A 204 1.05 6.61 -9.24
CA PRO A 204 0.43 5.54 -10.03
C PRO A 204 -0.19 6.06 -11.33
N ASP A 205 -0.80 7.25 -11.32
CA ASP A 205 -1.39 7.84 -12.51
C ASP A 205 -0.32 8.18 -13.54
N ARG A 206 0.80 8.79 -13.12
CA ARG A 206 1.92 9.08 -14.01
C ARG A 206 2.56 7.80 -14.57
N ALA A 207 2.68 6.76 -13.76
CA ALA A 207 3.17 5.46 -14.22
C ALA A 207 2.23 4.87 -15.28
N ALA A 208 0.92 4.95 -15.08
CA ALA A 208 -0.07 4.47 -16.02
C ALA A 208 -0.03 5.23 -17.35
N GLU A 209 -0.01 6.56 -17.32
CA GLU A 209 0.13 7.41 -18.51
C GLU A 209 1.37 7.03 -19.32
N LEU A 210 2.54 6.99 -18.68
CA LEU A 210 3.81 6.66 -19.33
C LEU A 210 3.82 5.25 -19.93
N SER A 211 3.16 4.29 -19.27
CA SER A 211 3.03 2.93 -19.77
C SER A 211 2.14 2.85 -21.00
N LEU A 212 0.99 3.54 -21.00
CA LEU A 212 0.08 3.58 -22.15
C LEU A 212 0.72 4.31 -23.34
N GLU A 213 1.38 5.44 -23.12
CA GLU A 213 2.16 6.17 -24.14
C GLU A 213 3.27 5.30 -24.74
N ALA A 214 3.92 4.46 -23.93
CA ALA A 214 4.92 3.49 -24.38
C ALA A 214 4.31 2.28 -25.12
N GLY A 215 2.99 2.17 -25.18
CA GLY A 215 2.27 1.10 -25.88
C GLY A 215 2.01 -0.15 -25.04
N ALA A 216 1.82 -0.01 -23.73
CA ALA A 216 1.19 -1.06 -22.93
C ALA A 216 -0.26 -1.27 -23.38
N VAL A 217 -0.72 -2.52 -23.40
CA VAL A 217 -2.08 -2.86 -23.85
C VAL A 217 -3.12 -2.72 -22.75
N ALA A 218 -2.68 -2.74 -21.49
CA ALA A 218 -3.52 -2.50 -20.32
C ALA A 218 -2.66 -2.08 -19.12
N VAL A 219 -3.24 -1.26 -18.24
CA VAL A 219 -2.66 -0.91 -16.94
C VAL A 219 -3.72 -1.14 -15.86
N SER A 220 -3.37 -1.91 -14.82
CA SER A 220 -4.31 -2.20 -13.72
C SER A 220 -4.51 -0.99 -12.81
N ALA A 221 -5.69 -0.93 -12.17
CA ALA A 221 -5.86 -0.05 -11.03
C ALA A 221 -4.96 -0.47 -9.85
N PRO A 222 -4.67 0.45 -8.89
CA PRO A 222 -4.03 0.12 -7.61
C PRO A 222 -4.80 -0.95 -6.81
N LEU A 223 -4.18 -1.49 -5.76
CA LEU A 223 -4.79 -2.49 -4.88
C LEU A 223 -6.15 -2.02 -4.35
N GLY A 224 -6.20 -0.79 -3.85
CA GLY A 224 -7.39 -0.15 -3.33
C GLY A 224 -7.88 -0.76 -2.02
N ALA A 225 -9.14 -0.48 -1.69
CA ALA A 225 -9.84 -1.02 -0.53
C ALA A 225 -10.31 -2.47 -0.76
N HIS A 226 -9.43 -3.36 -1.22
CA HIS A 226 -9.80 -4.75 -1.44
C HIS A 226 -9.86 -5.52 -0.10
N PRO A 227 -10.82 -6.46 0.09
CA PRO A 227 -10.94 -7.23 1.33
C PRO A 227 -9.65 -7.94 1.80
N GLU A 228 -8.82 -8.44 0.88
CA GLU A 228 -7.50 -8.99 1.23
C GLU A 228 -6.55 -7.97 1.86
N VAL A 229 -6.62 -6.70 1.45
CA VAL A 229 -5.82 -5.63 2.08
C VAL A 229 -6.34 -5.38 3.50
N ALA A 230 -7.66 -5.37 3.69
CA ALA A 230 -8.27 -5.26 5.02
C ALA A 230 -7.88 -6.43 5.94
N ARG A 231 -7.83 -7.67 5.40
CA ARG A 231 -7.35 -8.84 6.15
C ARG A 231 -5.90 -8.68 6.61
N VAL A 232 -5.02 -8.15 5.76
CA VAL A 232 -3.63 -7.88 6.15
C VAL A 232 -3.56 -6.79 7.23
N VAL A 233 -4.37 -5.73 7.15
CA VAL A 233 -4.47 -4.71 8.22
C VAL A 233 -4.83 -5.37 9.56
N LEU A 234 -5.84 -6.25 9.57
CA LEU A 234 -6.26 -6.98 10.77
C LEU A 234 -5.19 -7.94 11.28
N ALA A 235 -4.46 -8.63 10.38
CA ALA A 235 -3.37 -9.51 10.76
C ALA A 235 -2.22 -8.72 11.42
N ARG A 236 -1.88 -7.54 10.90
CA ARG A 236 -0.90 -6.64 11.53
C ARG A 236 -1.37 -6.17 12.91
N TYR A 237 -2.62 -5.73 13.00
CA TYR A 237 -3.22 -5.31 14.25
C TYR A 237 -3.19 -6.42 15.30
N ALA A 238 -3.57 -7.66 14.94
CA ALA A 238 -3.60 -8.78 15.87
C ALA A 238 -2.21 -9.05 16.49
N VAL A 239 -1.15 -9.00 15.68
CA VAL A 239 0.23 -9.11 16.18
C VAL A 239 0.56 -7.97 17.14
N GLY A 240 0.27 -6.73 16.74
CA GLY A 240 0.53 -5.56 17.59
C GLY A 240 -0.24 -5.54 18.91
N ALA A 241 -1.49 -6.03 18.89
CA ALA A 241 -2.33 -6.12 20.08
C ALA A 241 -1.84 -7.19 21.06
N VAL A 242 -1.35 -8.33 20.57
CA VAL A 242 -0.74 -9.37 21.43
C VAL A 242 0.50 -8.85 22.14
N GLU A 243 1.30 -8.02 21.49
CA GLU A 243 2.50 -7.42 22.07
C GLU A 243 2.21 -6.38 23.18
N LEU A 244 0.95 -5.95 23.33
CA LEU A 244 0.51 -5.06 24.42
C LEU A 244 0.03 -5.81 25.65
N VAL A 245 -0.22 -7.12 25.55
CA VAL A 245 -0.67 -7.92 26.70
C VAL A 245 0.51 -8.09 27.68
N PRO A 246 0.39 -7.66 28.96
CA PRO A 246 1.43 -7.90 29.95
C PRO A 246 1.65 -9.41 30.13
N VAL A 247 2.92 -9.84 30.10
CA VAL A 247 3.32 -11.22 30.42
C VAL A 247 3.35 -11.43 31.93
#